data_AF-A0A7G2C955-F1
#
_entry.id   AF-A0A7G2C955-F1
#
_cell.length_a   1.000
_cell.length_b   1.000
_cell.length_c   1.000
_cell.angle_alpha   90.00
_cell.angle_beta   90.00
_cell.angle_gamma   90.00
#
_symmetry.space_group_name_H-M   'P 1'
#
loop_
_entity.id
_entity.type
_entity.pdbx_description
1 polymer ?
#
loop_
_entity_poly.entity_id
_entity_poly.type
_entity_poly.pdbx_seq_one_letter_code
_entity_poly.pdbx_strand_id
1 'polypeptide(L)'
;MNKNSDAGAGGVVLKTLGAPIPTPKRPSRVDRLHLSVNGGGEPSAPPIYAQEEYRVKKPSRRRRASLSVIKMGAPTTPFAAKQRHSKTTDAMICSSDSCIPQDAVYTRTSFVGEKSVSFGNGKAYLVQLHIYDLSKGLLEKHSMETLGTQYPGVYHSAIVVYGMEFYFEGGIGYGREGKTRFGNVYKTVTLGSTERTLPQFIDWVQEKERTTKQLPDYHPIRHNCHHFSSEAAEFLMNCENPLPAYLFNTVKEIVREDLGAAVLEVLLMTTHGIQHSVARLLKSRVMERLNSLDMLVNSTTACGVHTLPPTACVLFRQDSKTKTNETIMSIDPFVTLLINEGYLKEKARAVLHDCAFQVSHMFDTIDPDVVTGYMDIVNLSLSYTPPTLWGTIFNSFRICVLQKQFSIVLVFHESLIAQLLSAARDFPRLLPSARLSFLRLLCNLASSTHGAALLGDVRYAPTWVSVVGLGLMDCKHTAILYTAACLAVNLANVIVINTSPSLKREMSFLGDRHSCTQLATIVLYNLKYRPADVFPEPVFNMLLMAIYRIMSSNTKALEVVCFHSFKLNYDDLLKRCRTSESRALLCLMKTIEDLYA
;
A
#
# COMPACT_ATOMS: atom_id res chain seq x y z
N MET A 1 49.14 -26.55 37.96
CA MET A 1 50.13 -26.20 36.92
C MET A 1 49.38 -25.53 35.78
N ASN A 2 48.90 -24.29 35.95
CA ASN A 2 49.57 -22.99 35.80
C ASN A 2 50.08 -22.67 34.39
N LYS A 3 49.44 -21.70 33.75
CA LYS A 3 49.97 -20.61 32.91
C LYS A 3 48.80 -19.66 32.59
N ASN A 4 48.61 -18.56 33.33
CA ASN A 4 49.20 -17.22 33.21
C ASN A 4 48.92 -16.46 31.91
N SER A 5 48.39 -15.24 32.12
CA SER A 5 48.74 -13.92 31.54
C SER A 5 47.72 -13.30 30.57
N ASP A 6 47.37 -12.01 30.59
CA ASP A 6 47.34 -10.94 31.60
C ASP A 6 46.70 -9.69 30.93
N ALA A 7 46.27 -8.71 31.74
CA ALA A 7 45.81 -7.32 31.44
C ALA A 7 44.38 -7.10 30.89
N GLY A 8 43.56 -6.13 31.34
CA GLY A 8 43.72 -5.02 32.30
C GLY A 8 42.50 -4.08 32.27
N ALA A 9 42.50 -3.07 33.17
CA ALA A 9 41.58 -1.92 33.38
C ALA A 9 40.27 -2.22 34.17
N GLY A 10 39.91 -1.55 35.28
CA GLY A 10 40.33 -0.27 35.86
C GLY A 10 39.06 0.58 36.10
N GLY A 11 38.40 0.43 37.26
CA GLY A 11 37.14 1.09 37.60
C GLY A 11 37.24 2.07 38.76
N VAL A 12 36.50 3.19 38.67
CA VAL A 12 36.28 4.19 39.74
C VAL A 12 34.83 4.71 39.61
N VAL A 13 33.89 4.24 40.42
CA VAL A 13 33.29 4.83 41.65
C VAL A 13 32.64 6.22 41.49
N LEU A 14 31.33 6.28 41.76
CA LEU A 14 30.62 7.50 42.19
C LEU A 14 29.69 7.18 43.36
N LYS A 15 29.86 7.95 44.44
CA LYS A 15 29.19 7.85 45.76
C LYS A 15 27.75 8.36 45.73
N THR A 16 26.92 7.72 46.56
CA THR A 16 25.56 8.13 46.96
C THR A 16 25.57 9.10 48.15
N LEU A 17 24.59 10.02 48.19
CA LEU A 17 23.84 10.44 49.39
C LEU A 17 22.76 11.50 49.07
N GLY A 18 21.49 11.21 49.43
CA GLY A 18 20.59 12.19 50.08
C GLY A 18 19.44 12.87 49.30
N ALA A 19 18.27 12.22 49.20
CA ALA A 19 16.92 12.75 49.57
C ALA A 19 15.79 11.87 48.98
N PRO A 20 14.71 11.53 49.74
CA PRO A 20 13.64 10.67 49.25
C PRO A 20 12.64 11.47 48.40
N ILE A 21 12.39 11.01 47.17
CA ILE A 21 11.36 11.58 46.28
C ILE A 21 9.98 11.01 46.67
N PRO A 22 8.95 11.83 46.91
CA PRO A 22 7.65 11.38 47.36
C PRO A 22 6.84 10.70 46.25
N THR A 23 6.27 9.55 46.56
CA THR A 23 5.36 8.77 45.71
C THR A 23 4.01 9.49 45.52
N PRO A 24 3.42 9.54 44.30
CA PRO A 24 2.08 10.08 44.13
C PRO A 24 1.03 9.19 44.81
N LYS A 25 0.29 9.78 45.75
CA LYS A 25 -0.86 9.18 46.44
C LYS A 25 -1.98 8.85 45.44
N ARG A 26 -2.62 7.68 45.62
CA ARG A 26 -3.89 7.29 44.98
C ARG A 26 -4.94 8.40 45.16
N PRO A 27 -5.74 8.76 44.14
CA PRO A 27 -6.88 9.62 44.35
C PRO A 27 -8.04 8.84 44.98
N SER A 28 -8.56 9.43 46.06
CA SER A 28 -9.73 9.05 46.84
C SER A 28 -11.05 9.32 46.08
N ARG A 29 -12.10 8.65 46.56
CA ARG A 29 -13.50 8.77 46.14
C ARG A 29 -14.05 10.21 46.18
N VAL A 30 -14.78 10.53 45.10
CA VAL A 30 -16.05 11.30 44.98
C VAL A 30 -16.04 12.79 45.33
N ASP A 31 -16.47 13.62 44.36
CA ASP A 31 -17.59 14.57 44.55
C ASP A 31 -18.27 14.90 43.21
N ARG A 32 -19.59 14.68 43.15
CA ARG A 32 -20.46 14.97 42.01
C ARG A 32 -20.84 16.45 42.07
N LEU A 33 -20.50 17.21 41.03
CA LEU A 33 -21.06 18.54 40.82
C LEU A 33 -22.42 18.41 40.13
N HIS A 34 -23.49 18.71 40.86
CA HIS A 34 -24.83 18.92 40.33
C HIS A 34 -24.99 20.40 39.95
N LEU A 35 -25.37 20.67 38.69
CA LEU A 35 -25.86 21.99 38.28
C LEU A 35 -27.37 21.90 38.05
N SER A 36 -28.12 22.61 38.90
CA SER A 36 -29.57 22.77 38.85
C SER A 36 -29.97 23.91 37.91
N VAL A 37 -31.00 23.70 37.10
CA VAL A 37 -31.65 24.72 36.26
C VAL A 37 -32.74 25.40 37.09
N ASN A 38 -32.62 26.71 37.31
CA ASN A 38 -33.71 27.54 37.82
C ASN A 38 -34.51 28.10 36.63
N GLY A 39 -35.82 27.84 36.64
CA GLY A 39 -36.78 28.42 35.69
C GLY A 39 -37.33 29.76 36.17
N GLY A 40 -37.90 30.52 35.22
CA GLY A 40 -38.82 31.63 35.48
C GLY A 40 -38.82 32.71 34.40
N GLY A 41 -39.93 32.83 33.66
CA GLY A 41 -40.43 34.11 33.14
C GLY A 41 -40.50 34.29 31.61
N GLU A 42 -41.65 33.97 31.02
CA GLU A 42 -42.17 34.54 29.76
C GLU A 42 -43.08 35.75 30.08
N PRO A 43 -43.35 36.69 29.13
CA PRO A 43 -44.53 36.56 28.25
C PRO A 43 -44.47 37.16 26.82
N SER A 44 -45.05 36.41 25.84
CA SER A 44 -45.95 36.78 24.69
C SER A 44 -45.57 37.90 23.68
N ALA A 45 -45.82 37.89 22.35
CA ALA A 45 -46.51 37.08 21.31
C ALA A 45 -46.32 37.81 19.93
N PRO A 46 -46.90 37.42 18.75
CA PRO A 46 -47.11 36.12 18.08
C PRO A 46 -46.53 36.07 16.61
N PRO A 47 -46.60 34.93 15.89
CA PRO A 47 -46.14 34.81 14.50
C PRO A 47 -47.27 35.05 13.47
N ILE A 48 -46.92 35.62 12.30
CA ILE A 48 -47.82 35.74 11.15
C ILE A 48 -47.50 34.62 10.15
N TYR A 49 -48.49 33.75 9.93
CA TYR A 49 -48.54 32.76 8.87
C TYR A 49 -48.99 33.39 7.54
N ALA A 50 -48.46 32.90 6.43
CA ALA A 50 -49.21 32.74 5.19
C ALA A 50 -49.04 31.29 4.70
N GLN A 51 -50.18 30.59 4.61
CA GLN A 51 -50.35 29.22 4.14
C GLN A 51 -50.43 29.22 2.61
N GLU A 52 -49.86 28.21 1.95
CA GLU A 52 -50.44 27.65 0.72
C GLU A 52 -50.36 26.13 0.76
N GLU A 53 -51.54 25.50 0.76
CA GLU A 53 -51.75 24.07 0.59
C GLU A 53 -51.58 23.69 -0.90
N TYR A 54 -50.76 22.68 -1.20
CA TYR A 54 -50.81 21.99 -2.49
C TYR A 54 -51.14 20.51 -2.31
N ARG A 55 -52.34 20.16 -2.77
CA ARG A 55 -52.94 18.82 -2.79
C ARG A 55 -52.53 18.10 -4.07
N VAL A 56 -51.89 16.94 -4.00
CA VAL A 56 -51.62 16.08 -5.18
C VAL A 56 -52.25 14.70 -5.02
N LYS A 57 -53.02 14.32 -6.04
CA LYS A 57 -53.90 13.15 -6.16
C LYS A 57 -53.13 11.82 -6.27
N LYS A 58 -53.66 10.76 -5.65
CA LYS A 58 -53.27 9.35 -5.90
C LYS A 58 -53.74 8.90 -7.30
N PRO A 59 -52.92 8.18 -8.08
CA PRO A 59 -53.42 7.39 -9.19
C PRO A 59 -53.68 5.93 -8.77
N SER A 60 -54.91 5.53 -8.99
CA SER A 60 -55.42 4.16 -9.02
C SER A 60 -55.06 3.46 -10.33
N ARG A 61 -54.52 2.23 -10.28
CA ARG A 61 -55.02 1.04 -11.01
C ARG A 61 -54.06 -0.15 -10.90
N ARG A 62 -54.62 -1.28 -10.47
CA ARG A 62 -54.04 -2.63 -10.51
C ARG A 62 -53.89 -3.10 -11.96
N ARG A 63 -52.76 -3.70 -12.31
CA ARG A 63 -52.67 -4.69 -13.41
C ARG A 63 -51.90 -5.92 -12.89
N ARG A 64 -52.59 -7.06 -12.92
CA ARG A 64 -52.02 -8.40 -12.69
C ARG A 64 -51.29 -8.83 -13.96
N ALA A 65 -50.10 -9.41 -13.81
CA ALA A 65 -49.47 -10.23 -14.84
C ALA A 65 -49.06 -11.57 -14.20
N SER A 66 -49.56 -12.66 -14.75
CA SER A 66 -49.28 -14.05 -14.36
C SER A 66 -48.09 -14.58 -15.15
N LEU A 67 -47.15 -15.23 -14.48
CA LEU A 67 -46.01 -15.91 -15.11
C LEU A 67 -46.08 -17.42 -14.80
N SER A 68 -46.10 -18.23 -15.85
CA SER A 68 -46.04 -19.69 -15.81
C SER A 68 -44.59 -20.17 -15.80
N VAL A 69 -44.29 -21.13 -14.92
CA VAL A 69 -42.97 -21.74 -14.77
C VAL A 69 -42.90 -23.03 -15.59
N ILE A 70 -41.94 -23.12 -16.50
CA ILE A 70 -41.58 -24.37 -17.19
C ILE A 70 -40.54 -25.10 -16.30
N LYS A 71 -40.83 -26.33 -15.91
CA LYS A 71 -39.91 -27.20 -15.16
C LYS A 71 -38.88 -27.83 -16.10
N MET A 72 -37.60 -27.66 -15.80
CA MET A 72 -36.52 -28.50 -16.33
C MET A 72 -36.07 -29.48 -15.23
N GLY A 73 -35.98 -30.76 -15.59
CA GLY A 73 -35.79 -31.90 -14.67
C GLY A 73 -34.40 -31.99 -14.04
N ALA A 74 -34.36 -32.58 -12.85
CA ALA A 74 -33.16 -32.82 -12.04
C ALA A 74 -32.32 -34.01 -12.53
N PRO A 75 -31.05 -34.08 -12.11
CA PRO A 75 -30.49 -35.35 -11.67
C PRO A 75 -29.96 -35.29 -10.22
N THR A 76 -30.56 -36.14 -9.39
CA THR A 76 -29.97 -36.99 -8.32
C THR A 76 -28.85 -36.44 -7.42
N THR A 77 -29.23 -36.16 -6.16
CA THR A 77 -28.42 -36.17 -4.90
C THR A 77 -27.93 -37.60 -4.56
N PRO A 78 -26.98 -37.85 -3.60
CA PRO A 78 -26.80 -37.08 -2.36
C PRO A 78 -25.39 -37.00 -1.71
N PHE A 79 -25.18 -36.01 -0.83
CA PHE A 79 -24.90 -36.29 0.59
C PHE A 79 -25.18 -35.06 1.45
N ALA A 80 -25.86 -35.28 2.57
CA ALA A 80 -26.54 -34.29 3.38
C ALA A 80 -25.63 -33.65 4.45
N ALA A 81 -25.71 -32.32 4.58
CA ALA A 81 -25.42 -31.62 5.83
C ALA A 81 -26.62 -30.72 6.16
N LYS A 82 -27.28 -30.99 7.29
CA LYS A 82 -28.46 -30.26 7.78
C LYS A 82 -28.07 -28.83 8.15
N GLN A 83 -28.45 -27.82 7.35
CA GLN A 83 -28.55 -26.45 7.82
C GLN A 83 -29.98 -26.20 8.34
N ARG A 84 -30.08 -25.77 9.60
CA ARG A 84 -31.30 -25.20 10.17
C ARG A 84 -31.47 -23.79 9.62
N HIS A 85 -32.39 -23.59 8.68
CA HIS A 85 -32.78 -22.25 8.24
C HIS A 85 -33.65 -21.56 9.32
N SER A 86 -33.15 -20.46 9.87
CA SER A 86 -33.99 -19.46 10.51
C SER A 86 -34.60 -18.56 9.43
N LYS A 87 -35.92 -18.38 9.46
CA LYS A 87 -36.69 -17.59 8.49
C LYS A 87 -36.58 -16.09 8.79
N THR A 88 -35.59 -15.38 8.23
CA THR A 88 -35.52 -13.90 8.33
C THR A 88 -34.96 -13.17 7.11
N THR A 89 -34.61 -13.84 6.00
CA THR A 89 -33.79 -13.24 4.92
C THR A 89 -34.52 -12.87 3.62
N ASP A 90 -35.85 -12.92 3.54
CA ASP A 90 -36.57 -12.65 2.28
C ASP A 90 -36.61 -11.16 1.87
N ALA A 91 -36.18 -10.23 2.74
CA ALA A 91 -36.22 -8.79 2.47
C ALA A 91 -34.91 -8.18 1.94
N MET A 92 -33.83 -8.96 1.79
CA MET A 92 -32.47 -8.43 1.57
C MET A 92 -31.75 -8.92 0.30
N ILE A 93 -32.46 -9.48 -0.68
CA ILE A 93 -31.84 -9.95 -1.92
C ILE A 93 -31.61 -8.77 -2.87
N CYS A 94 -30.34 -8.50 -3.23
CA CYS A 94 -29.97 -7.49 -4.21
C CYS A 94 -29.82 -8.13 -5.60
N SER A 95 -30.58 -7.67 -6.59
CA SER A 95 -30.59 -8.23 -7.95
C SER A 95 -29.53 -7.62 -8.86
N SER A 96 -28.58 -8.43 -9.38
CA SER A 96 -28.29 -8.61 -10.84
C SER A 96 -26.86 -9.14 -11.15
N ASP A 97 -26.79 -10.24 -11.91
CA ASP A 97 -25.61 -11.01 -12.38
C ASP A 97 -24.96 -10.47 -13.68
N SER A 98 -24.45 -9.23 -13.73
CA SER A 98 -23.89 -8.74 -15.01
C SER A 98 -22.69 -7.80 -14.94
N CYS A 99 -21.82 -7.89 -13.92
CA CYS A 99 -20.67 -6.98 -13.83
C CYS A 99 -19.40 -7.63 -13.26
N ILE A 100 -18.73 -8.49 -14.02
CA ILE A 100 -17.27 -8.69 -13.85
C ILE A 100 -16.62 -8.89 -15.23
N PRO A 101 -15.93 -7.88 -15.79
CA PRO A 101 -14.97 -8.08 -16.87
C PRO A 101 -13.77 -8.88 -16.36
N GLN A 102 -13.36 -9.92 -17.09
CA GLN A 102 -12.19 -10.75 -16.80
C GLN A 102 -10.84 -10.01 -16.94
N ASP A 103 -10.86 -8.72 -17.28
CA ASP A 103 -9.68 -7.91 -17.61
C ASP A 103 -8.98 -7.24 -16.40
N ALA A 104 -9.34 -7.60 -15.16
CA ALA A 104 -8.81 -6.95 -13.96
C ALA A 104 -7.37 -7.37 -13.55
N VAL A 105 -6.57 -7.90 -14.47
CA VAL A 105 -5.15 -8.21 -14.24
C VAL A 105 -4.29 -7.34 -15.18
N TYR A 106 -4.03 -6.10 -14.74
CA TYR A 106 -3.09 -5.23 -15.44
C TYR A 106 -1.67 -5.81 -15.36
N THR A 107 -1.13 -6.17 -16.52
CA THR A 107 0.27 -6.49 -16.77
C THR A 107 1.15 -5.27 -16.45
N ARG A 108 1.97 -5.40 -15.41
CA ARG A 108 3.00 -4.41 -15.07
C ARG A 108 4.17 -4.57 -16.02
N THR A 109 4.44 -3.58 -16.87
CA THR A 109 5.80 -3.20 -17.32
C THR A 109 5.70 -1.99 -18.26
N SER A 110 6.35 -0.89 -17.91
CA SER A 110 6.49 0.28 -18.79
C SER A 110 7.89 0.85 -18.70
N PHE A 111 8.88 0.16 -19.28
CA PHE A 111 10.21 0.70 -19.64
C PHE A 111 10.85 -0.26 -20.65
N VAL A 112 10.65 -0.04 -21.95
CA VAL A 112 11.32 -0.84 -23.00
C VAL A 112 12.03 0.12 -23.94
N GLY A 113 13.33 0.30 -23.73
CA GLY A 113 14.20 0.96 -24.70
C GLY A 113 14.62 -0.07 -25.74
N GLU A 114 13.93 -0.13 -26.86
CA GLU A 114 14.07 -1.23 -27.81
C GLU A 114 15.35 -1.08 -28.67
N LYS A 115 16.39 -1.87 -28.36
CA LYS A 115 17.52 -2.09 -29.29
C LYS A 115 17.13 -3.18 -30.30
N SER A 116 16.33 -2.83 -31.31
CA SER A 116 16.00 -3.73 -32.42
C SER A 116 17.09 -3.68 -33.51
N VAL A 117 17.44 -4.83 -34.06
CA VAL A 117 18.28 -4.94 -35.26
C VAL A 117 17.38 -5.37 -36.42
N SER A 118 17.32 -4.59 -37.49
CA SER A 118 16.55 -4.92 -38.69
C SER A 118 17.30 -5.97 -39.52
N PHE A 119 16.73 -7.16 -39.67
CA PHE A 119 17.20 -8.22 -40.57
C PHE A 119 16.08 -8.55 -41.58
N GLY A 120 16.20 -8.04 -42.81
CA GLY A 120 15.22 -8.32 -43.88
C GLY A 120 13.79 -7.86 -43.54
N ASN A 121 12.79 -8.68 -43.89
CA ASN A 121 11.35 -8.42 -43.65
C ASN A 121 10.89 -8.70 -42.20
N GLY A 122 11.79 -9.00 -41.26
CA GLY A 122 11.48 -9.34 -39.86
C GLY A 122 12.17 -8.42 -38.83
N LYS A 123 11.61 -8.34 -37.62
CA LYS A 123 12.18 -7.59 -36.48
C LYS A 123 12.88 -8.56 -35.53
N ALA A 124 14.20 -8.42 -35.39
CA ALA A 124 15.00 -9.23 -34.48
C ALA A 124 15.55 -8.37 -33.33
N TYR A 125 15.70 -8.98 -32.16
CA TYR A 125 16.16 -8.34 -30.94
C TYR A 125 17.52 -8.89 -30.54
N LEU A 126 18.46 -8.00 -30.22
CA LEU A 126 19.79 -8.40 -29.75
C LEU A 126 19.67 -9.06 -28.38
N VAL A 127 20.27 -10.24 -28.24
CA VAL A 127 20.38 -10.98 -26.98
C VAL A 127 21.84 -10.88 -26.50
N GLN A 128 22.03 -10.31 -25.32
CA GLN A 128 23.35 -10.15 -24.71
C GLN A 128 23.37 -10.76 -23.32
N LEU A 129 24.56 -11.08 -22.85
CA LEU A 129 24.85 -11.52 -21.50
C LEU A 129 25.70 -10.44 -20.82
N HIS A 130 25.18 -9.88 -19.75
CA HIS A 130 25.96 -9.05 -18.84
C HIS A 130 26.59 -9.93 -17.77
N ILE A 131 27.89 -9.74 -17.58
CA ILE A 131 28.68 -10.43 -16.57
C ILE A 131 29.24 -9.37 -15.63
N TYR A 132 29.09 -9.59 -14.34
CA TYR A 132 29.58 -8.73 -13.27
C TYR A 132 30.54 -9.53 -12.40
N ASP A 133 31.69 -8.96 -12.05
CA ASP A 133 32.55 -9.55 -11.01
C ASP A 133 32.11 -9.04 -9.65
N LEU A 134 31.52 -9.93 -8.86
CA LEU A 134 31.03 -9.64 -7.50
C LEU A 134 32.19 -9.37 -6.53
N SER A 135 33.41 -9.86 -6.83
CA SER A 135 34.60 -9.59 -6.01
C SER A 135 35.18 -8.20 -6.24
N LYS A 136 34.79 -7.52 -7.33
CA LYS A 136 35.33 -6.20 -7.73
C LYS A 136 36.86 -6.20 -7.83
N GLY A 137 37.43 -7.26 -8.40
CA GLY A 137 38.87 -7.44 -8.60
C GLY A 137 39.63 -7.90 -7.36
N LEU A 138 38.96 -8.21 -6.25
CA LEU A 138 39.63 -8.69 -5.03
C LEU A 138 40.15 -10.11 -5.18
N LEU A 139 39.39 -11.00 -5.84
CA LEU A 139 39.85 -12.37 -6.05
C LEU A 139 41.09 -12.39 -6.95
N GLU A 140 41.10 -11.62 -8.04
CA GLU A 140 42.25 -11.52 -8.92
C GLU A 140 43.54 -11.10 -8.18
N LYS A 141 43.44 -10.26 -7.15
CA LYS A 141 44.61 -9.78 -6.40
C LYS A 141 45.07 -10.72 -5.29
N HIS A 142 44.14 -11.41 -4.64
CA HIS A 142 44.40 -12.06 -3.36
C HIS A 142 44.15 -13.56 -3.34
N SER A 143 43.53 -14.14 -4.38
CA SER A 143 43.12 -15.54 -4.37
C SER A 143 44.26 -16.52 -4.15
N MET A 144 45.45 -16.27 -4.72
CA MET A 144 46.60 -17.18 -4.53
C MET A 144 47.03 -17.24 -3.05
N GLU A 145 47.05 -16.09 -2.37
CA GLU A 145 47.43 -16.00 -0.96
C GLU A 145 46.36 -16.60 -0.04
N THR A 146 45.07 -16.39 -0.37
CA THR A 146 43.97 -16.79 0.51
C THR A 146 43.42 -18.20 0.26
N LEU A 147 43.41 -18.64 -1.00
CA LEU A 147 42.78 -19.89 -1.45
C LEU A 147 43.80 -20.90 -1.98
N GLY A 148 45.09 -20.55 -2.09
CA GLY A 148 46.12 -21.43 -2.65
C GLY A 148 46.09 -21.58 -4.18
N THR A 149 45.03 -21.10 -4.82
CA THR A 149 44.82 -21.14 -6.26
C THR A 149 44.42 -19.76 -6.78
N GLN A 150 44.92 -19.39 -7.96
CA GLN A 150 44.61 -18.11 -8.59
C GLN A 150 43.25 -18.13 -9.29
N TYR A 151 42.34 -17.22 -8.90
CA TYR A 151 41.01 -17.04 -9.47
C TYR A 151 40.82 -15.58 -9.92
N PRO A 152 40.39 -15.34 -11.17
CA PRO A 152 40.24 -13.98 -11.70
C PRO A 152 39.02 -13.22 -11.14
N GLY A 153 38.05 -13.91 -10.54
CA GLY A 153 36.82 -13.28 -10.07
C GLY A 153 35.75 -14.28 -9.69
N VAL A 154 34.61 -13.79 -9.21
CA VAL A 154 33.40 -14.58 -8.99
C VAL A 154 32.21 -13.84 -9.57
N TYR A 155 31.47 -14.50 -10.45
CA TYR A 155 30.65 -13.80 -11.41
C TYR A 155 29.15 -13.85 -11.09
N HIS A 156 28.43 -12.80 -11.46
CA HIS A 156 26.98 -12.78 -11.63
C HIS A 156 26.67 -12.58 -13.11
N SER A 157 25.64 -13.25 -13.62
CA SER A 157 25.21 -13.06 -15.02
C SER A 157 23.73 -12.71 -15.14
N ALA A 158 23.43 -11.88 -16.13
CA ALA A 158 22.07 -11.48 -16.46
C ALA A 158 21.86 -11.46 -17.98
N ILE A 159 20.68 -11.85 -18.43
CA ILE A 159 20.29 -11.80 -19.84
C ILE A 159 19.73 -10.41 -20.14
N VAL A 160 20.29 -9.79 -21.17
CA VAL A 160 19.83 -8.50 -21.69
C VAL A 160 19.14 -8.72 -23.01
N VAL A 161 17.88 -8.33 -23.08
CA VAL A 161 17.05 -8.39 -24.28
C VAL A 161 15.94 -7.33 -24.18
N TYR A 162 15.52 -6.76 -25.30
CA TYR A 162 14.52 -5.68 -25.33
C TYR A 162 14.93 -4.43 -24.52
N GLY A 163 16.24 -4.19 -24.34
CA GLY A 163 16.78 -3.12 -23.50
C GLY A 163 16.54 -3.28 -22.00
N MET A 164 16.07 -4.46 -21.59
CA MET A 164 15.92 -4.86 -20.20
C MET A 164 16.92 -5.94 -19.85
N GLU A 165 17.27 -6.00 -18.58
CA GLU A 165 18.18 -6.98 -18.01
C GLU A 165 17.45 -7.85 -17.00
N PHE A 166 17.56 -9.17 -17.12
CA PHE A 166 16.87 -10.19 -16.35
C PHE A 166 17.87 -11.10 -15.65
N TYR A 167 17.63 -11.40 -14.37
CA TYR A 167 18.53 -12.23 -13.55
C TYR A 167 17.76 -13.00 -12.48
N PHE A 168 18.37 -14.05 -11.93
CA PHE A 168 17.76 -14.89 -10.89
C PHE A 168 18.59 -14.91 -9.61
N GLU A 169 17.96 -14.53 -8.48
CA GLU A 169 18.56 -14.52 -7.14
C GLU A 169 17.55 -14.94 -6.06
N GLY A 170 16.81 -16.02 -6.31
CA GLY A 170 15.69 -16.42 -5.46
C GLY A 170 14.38 -15.71 -5.81
N GLY A 171 14.23 -15.41 -7.09
CA GLY A 171 13.17 -14.64 -7.72
C GLY A 171 13.75 -14.05 -9.00
N ILE A 172 12.92 -13.88 -10.04
CA ILE A 172 13.38 -13.28 -11.29
C ILE A 172 13.31 -11.76 -11.12
N GLY A 173 14.49 -11.13 -11.03
CA GLY A 173 14.62 -9.69 -11.06
C GLY A 173 14.76 -9.20 -12.50
N TYR A 174 14.24 -8.02 -12.77
CA TYR A 174 14.53 -7.32 -14.01
C TYR A 174 14.71 -5.82 -13.79
N GLY A 175 15.47 -5.18 -14.66
CA GLY A 175 15.76 -3.75 -14.59
C GLY A 175 16.30 -3.20 -15.90
N ARG A 176 16.71 -1.94 -15.88
CA ARG A 176 17.37 -1.32 -17.03
C ARG A 176 18.77 -1.92 -17.19
N GLU A 177 19.13 -2.23 -18.43
CA GLU A 177 20.47 -2.69 -18.84
C GLU A 177 21.59 -1.88 -18.17
N GLY A 178 22.50 -2.57 -17.47
CA GLY A 178 23.70 -2.00 -16.84
C GLY A 178 23.40 -1.08 -15.64
N LYS A 179 22.18 -1.09 -15.12
CA LYS A 179 21.74 -0.28 -13.96
C LYS A 179 21.23 -1.15 -12.82
N THR A 180 21.66 -2.41 -12.77
CA THR A 180 21.35 -3.31 -11.66
C THR A 180 22.19 -2.98 -10.42
N ARG A 181 21.84 -3.56 -9.28
CA ARG A 181 22.58 -3.38 -8.01
C ARG A 181 23.99 -3.98 -8.02
N PHE A 182 24.33 -4.77 -9.04
CA PHE A 182 25.62 -5.46 -9.14
C PHE A 182 26.77 -4.54 -9.54
N GLY A 183 26.48 -3.27 -9.81
CA GLY A 183 27.48 -2.25 -10.12
C GLY A 183 27.74 -2.15 -11.62
N ASN A 184 29.00 -1.91 -11.99
CA ASN A 184 29.40 -1.77 -13.38
C ASN A 184 29.56 -3.14 -14.05
N VAL A 185 29.11 -3.25 -15.30
CA VAL A 185 29.26 -4.47 -16.09
C VAL A 185 30.75 -4.75 -16.28
N TYR A 186 31.20 -5.93 -15.87
CA TYR A 186 32.58 -6.39 -16.05
C TYR A 186 32.83 -6.79 -17.51
N LYS A 187 31.88 -7.54 -18.10
CA LYS A 187 31.94 -7.97 -19.49
C LYS A 187 30.55 -8.10 -20.09
N THR A 188 30.36 -7.58 -21.30
CA THR A 188 29.18 -7.83 -22.12
C THR A 188 29.54 -8.84 -23.21
N VAL A 189 28.78 -9.93 -23.32
CA VAL A 189 28.93 -10.93 -24.38
C VAL A 189 27.69 -10.89 -25.25
N THR A 190 27.86 -10.62 -26.54
CA THR A 190 26.76 -10.75 -27.51
C THR A 190 26.51 -12.23 -27.78
N LEU A 191 25.32 -12.72 -27.44
CA LEU A 191 24.97 -14.13 -27.64
C LEU A 191 24.37 -14.39 -29.03
N GLY A 192 23.55 -13.46 -29.52
CA GLY A 192 22.90 -13.59 -30.81
C GLY A 192 21.69 -12.66 -30.94
N SER A 193 20.69 -13.10 -31.69
CA SER A 193 19.42 -12.38 -31.86
C SER A 193 18.23 -13.32 -31.72
N THR A 194 17.07 -12.77 -31.37
CA THR A 194 15.81 -13.50 -31.26
C THR A 194 14.70 -12.79 -32.02
N GLU A 195 13.81 -13.57 -32.64
CA GLU A 195 12.54 -13.07 -33.21
C GLU A 195 11.39 -13.16 -32.20
N ARG A 196 11.62 -13.78 -31.03
CA ARG A 196 10.60 -13.87 -29.98
C ARG A 196 10.26 -12.47 -29.47
N THR A 197 8.97 -12.24 -29.28
CA THR A 197 8.44 -10.97 -28.80
C THR A 197 8.57 -10.86 -27.28
N LEU A 198 8.60 -9.63 -26.76
CA LEU A 198 8.62 -9.39 -25.32
C LEU A 198 7.46 -10.10 -24.58
N PRO A 199 6.19 -10.06 -25.03
CA PRO A 199 5.11 -10.80 -24.37
C PRO A 199 5.40 -12.30 -24.22
N GLN A 200 5.90 -12.96 -25.28
CA GLN A 200 6.25 -14.38 -25.23
C GLN A 200 7.36 -14.67 -24.21
N PHE A 201 8.35 -13.78 -24.10
CA PHE A 201 9.40 -13.93 -23.10
C PHE A 201 8.90 -13.67 -21.69
N ILE A 202 8.02 -12.67 -21.49
CA ILE A 202 7.41 -12.38 -20.19
C ILE A 202 6.51 -13.54 -19.72
N ASP A 203 5.73 -14.15 -20.61
CA ASP A 203 4.92 -15.33 -20.27
C ASP A 203 5.80 -16.49 -19.80
N TRP A 204 6.92 -16.74 -20.51
CA TRP A 204 7.90 -17.74 -20.09
C TRP A 204 8.55 -17.40 -18.74
N VAL A 205 8.93 -16.13 -18.53
CA VAL A 205 9.49 -15.65 -17.25
C VAL A 205 8.50 -15.88 -16.11
N GLN A 206 7.22 -15.53 -16.29
CA GLN A 206 6.18 -15.71 -15.27
C GLN A 206 5.94 -17.19 -14.95
N GLU A 207 5.96 -18.05 -15.96
CA GLU A 207 5.84 -19.49 -15.76
C GLU A 207 7.01 -20.04 -14.94
N LYS A 208 8.25 -19.62 -15.27
CA LYS A 208 9.45 -20.00 -14.51
C LYS A 208 9.42 -19.47 -13.09
N GLU A 209 8.97 -18.23 -12.88
CA GLU A 209 8.81 -17.63 -11.55
C GLU A 209 7.83 -18.41 -10.67
N ARG A 210 6.77 -18.99 -11.26
CA ARG A 210 5.80 -19.82 -10.53
C ARG A 210 6.29 -21.23 -10.24
N THR A 211 7.19 -21.77 -11.06
CA THR A 211 7.54 -23.20 -11.02
C THR A 211 8.92 -23.49 -10.45
N THR A 212 9.97 -22.84 -10.96
CA THR A 212 11.36 -23.23 -10.67
C THR A 212 12.28 -22.06 -10.28
N LYS A 213 11.82 -20.82 -10.37
CA LYS A 213 12.63 -19.64 -10.05
C LYS A 213 12.08 -18.87 -8.86
N GLN A 214 11.62 -19.61 -7.84
CA GLN A 214 11.22 -19.06 -6.56
C GLN A 214 12.41 -18.91 -5.61
N LEU A 215 12.16 -18.25 -4.48
CA LEU A 215 13.16 -18.04 -3.44
C LEU A 215 13.78 -19.33 -2.89
N PRO A 216 13.02 -20.41 -2.61
CA PRO A 216 13.58 -21.68 -2.15
C PRO A 216 14.40 -22.42 -3.22
N ASP A 217 14.23 -22.08 -4.51
CA ASP A 217 14.89 -22.80 -5.60
C ASP A 217 16.33 -22.33 -5.81
N TYR A 218 16.72 -21.19 -5.24
CA TYR A 218 18.06 -20.64 -5.45
C TYR A 218 19.12 -21.38 -4.64
N HIS A 219 20.20 -21.78 -5.32
CA HIS A 219 21.38 -22.38 -4.75
C HIS A 219 22.65 -21.83 -5.44
N PRO A 220 23.64 -21.30 -4.69
CA PRO A 220 24.83 -20.64 -5.26
C PRO A 220 25.60 -21.44 -6.31
N ILE A 221 25.63 -22.78 -6.18
CA ILE A 221 26.29 -23.68 -7.14
C ILE A 221 25.32 -24.33 -8.14
N ARG A 222 24.21 -24.89 -7.66
CA ARG A 222 23.38 -25.83 -8.42
C ARG A 222 22.26 -25.15 -9.20
N HIS A 223 21.85 -23.95 -8.78
CA HIS A 223 20.69 -23.28 -9.36
C HIS A 223 20.72 -21.78 -9.07
N ASN A 224 21.46 -21.05 -9.90
CA ASN A 224 21.78 -19.63 -9.69
C ASN A 224 21.49 -18.80 -10.95
N CYS A 225 21.95 -17.54 -10.95
CA CYS A 225 21.81 -16.61 -12.06
C CYS A 225 22.33 -17.15 -13.41
N HIS A 226 23.41 -17.96 -13.42
CA HIS A 226 23.97 -18.56 -14.65
C HIS A 226 23.03 -19.60 -15.25
N HIS A 227 22.40 -20.42 -14.42
CA HIS A 227 21.45 -21.45 -14.87
C HIS A 227 20.21 -20.79 -15.47
N PHE A 228 19.67 -19.77 -14.80
CA PHE A 228 18.58 -18.97 -15.37
C PHE A 228 18.99 -18.28 -16.68
N SER A 229 20.18 -17.68 -16.73
CA SER A 229 20.66 -16.98 -17.93
C SER A 229 20.84 -17.94 -19.10
N SER A 230 21.28 -19.19 -18.85
CA SER A 230 21.35 -20.24 -19.87
C SER A 230 19.97 -20.63 -20.38
N GLU A 231 19.04 -20.97 -19.48
CA GLU A 231 17.67 -21.34 -19.86
C GLU A 231 16.95 -20.21 -20.62
N ALA A 232 17.18 -18.95 -20.22
CA ALA A 232 16.61 -17.79 -20.90
C ALA A 232 17.23 -17.61 -22.29
N ALA A 233 18.55 -17.78 -22.43
CA ALA A 233 19.21 -17.71 -23.74
C ALA A 233 18.79 -18.87 -24.67
N GLU A 234 18.70 -20.09 -24.15
CA GLU A 234 18.16 -21.28 -24.86
C GLU A 234 16.73 -21.01 -25.33
N PHE A 235 15.87 -20.51 -24.43
CA PHE A 235 14.51 -20.14 -24.77
C PHE A 235 14.46 -19.00 -25.78
N LEU A 236 15.35 -18.01 -25.76
CA LEU A 236 15.29 -16.89 -26.69
C LEU A 236 15.79 -17.27 -28.08
N MET A 237 16.91 -18.00 -28.17
CA MET A 237 17.64 -18.22 -29.43
C MET A 237 17.51 -19.65 -30.00
N ASN A 238 16.86 -20.57 -29.29
CA ASN A 238 16.78 -22.00 -29.66
C ASN A 238 18.17 -22.64 -29.85
N CYS A 239 19.13 -22.33 -28.99
CA CYS A 239 20.49 -22.84 -29.05
C CYS A 239 20.84 -23.62 -27.78
N GLU A 240 21.68 -24.64 -27.89
CA GLU A 240 22.20 -25.38 -26.74
C GLU A 240 23.48 -24.74 -26.17
N ASN A 241 23.63 -24.77 -24.85
CA ASN A 241 24.82 -24.28 -24.13
C ASN A 241 25.29 -22.87 -24.53
N PRO A 242 24.41 -21.84 -24.45
CA PRO A 242 24.71 -20.48 -24.93
C PRO A 242 25.77 -19.73 -24.11
N LEU A 243 26.07 -20.17 -22.89
CA LEU A 243 26.92 -19.43 -21.95
C LEU A 243 28.34 -19.99 -21.87
N PRO A 244 29.36 -19.14 -21.61
CA PRO A 244 30.72 -19.60 -21.37
C PRO A 244 30.84 -20.55 -20.17
N ALA A 245 31.49 -21.70 -20.36
CA ALA A 245 31.60 -22.76 -19.35
C ALA A 245 32.25 -22.30 -18.03
N TYR A 246 33.16 -21.33 -18.08
CA TYR A 246 33.84 -20.84 -16.87
C TYR A 246 32.86 -20.29 -15.83
N LEU A 247 31.74 -19.69 -16.23
CA LEU A 247 30.72 -19.15 -15.31
C LEU A 247 30.17 -20.24 -14.37
N PHE A 248 30.05 -21.47 -14.85
CA PHE A 248 29.57 -22.60 -14.05
C PHE A 248 30.67 -23.28 -13.23
N ASN A 249 31.93 -23.16 -13.66
CA ASN A 249 33.05 -23.87 -13.06
C ASN A 249 33.75 -23.06 -11.98
N THR A 250 33.80 -21.73 -12.07
CA THR A 250 34.53 -20.88 -11.12
C THR A 250 34.12 -21.14 -9.67
N VAL A 251 32.82 -21.13 -9.36
CA VAL A 251 32.37 -21.40 -7.98
C VAL A 251 32.63 -22.86 -7.58
N LYS A 252 32.48 -23.81 -8.51
CA LYS A 252 32.76 -25.24 -8.24
C LYS A 252 34.22 -25.49 -7.91
N GLU A 253 35.13 -24.74 -8.54
CA GLU A 253 36.57 -24.83 -8.29
C GLU A 253 36.94 -24.17 -6.97
N ILE A 254 36.46 -22.95 -6.70
CA ILE A 254 36.70 -22.27 -5.42
C ILE A 254 36.25 -23.14 -4.24
N VAL A 255 35.11 -23.83 -4.36
CA VAL A 255 34.56 -24.70 -3.32
C VAL A 255 35.38 -25.97 -3.08
N ARG A 256 36.28 -26.35 -4.00
CA ARG A 256 37.21 -27.47 -3.75
C ARG A 256 38.32 -27.09 -2.76
N GLU A 257 38.59 -25.81 -2.58
CA GLU A 257 39.53 -25.32 -1.58
C GLU A 257 38.86 -25.29 -0.20
N ASP A 258 39.61 -25.62 0.86
CA ASP A 258 39.08 -25.74 2.23
C ASP A 258 38.35 -24.47 2.70
N LEU A 259 38.95 -23.29 2.44
CA LEU A 259 38.35 -22.01 2.78
C LEU A 259 37.09 -21.75 1.93
N GLY A 260 37.09 -22.10 0.65
CA GLY A 260 35.95 -21.94 -0.23
C GLY A 260 34.76 -22.83 0.17
N ALA A 261 35.04 -24.08 0.57
CA ALA A 261 34.04 -24.99 1.14
C ALA A 261 33.43 -24.42 2.43
N ALA A 262 34.26 -23.91 3.34
CA ALA A 262 33.80 -23.29 4.58
C ALA A 262 32.94 -22.03 4.33
N VAL A 263 33.36 -21.17 3.40
CA VAL A 263 32.61 -19.96 3.02
C VAL A 263 31.27 -20.34 2.37
N LEU A 264 31.24 -21.38 1.54
CA LEU A 264 29.99 -21.88 0.96
C LEU A 264 29.02 -22.35 2.05
N GLU A 265 29.48 -23.11 3.04
CA GLU A 265 28.61 -23.56 4.15
C GLU A 265 27.99 -22.36 4.89
N VAL A 266 28.80 -21.34 5.20
CA VAL A 266 28.29 -20.09 5.80
C VAL A 266 27.29 -19.40 4.86
N LEU A 267 27.57 -19.35 3.56
CA LEU A 267 26.69 -18.75 2.56
C LEU A 267 25.36 -19.52 2.45
N LEU A 268 25.38 -20.84 2.47
CA LEU A 268 24.18 -21.67 2.43
C LEU A 268 23.35 -21.48 3.70
N MET A 269 23.98 -21.47 4.88
CA MET A 269 23.27 -21.26 6.14
C MET A 269 22.62 -19.87 6.22
N THR A 270 23.33 -18.83 5.79
CA THR A 270 22.80 -17.46 5.74
C THR A 270 21.71 -17.31 4.68
N THR A 271 21.92 -17.87 3.49
CA THR A 271 20.95 -17.82 2.38
C THR A 271 19.68 -18.59 2.74
N HIS A 272 19.79 -19.83 3.24
CA HIS A 272 18.65 -20.63 3.68
C HIS A 272 17.87 -19.96 4.83
N GLY A 273 18.57 -19.34 5.79
CA GLY A 273 17.92 -18.58 6.87
C GLY A 273 17.09 -17.40 6.36
N ILE A 274 17.63 -16.65 5.40
CA ILE A 274 16.93 -15.54 4.72
C ILE A 274 15.77 -16.07 3.87
N GLN A 275 16.01 -17.09 3.05
CA GLN A 275 15.01 -17.73 2.20
C GLN A 275 13.83 -18.25 3.03
N HIS A 276 14.10 -18.98 4.12
CA HIS A 276 13.08 -19.46 5.03
C HIS A 276 12.29 -18.30 5.65
N SER A 277 12.97 -17.25 6.11
CA SER A 277 12.32 -16.09 6.72
C SER A 277 11.41 -15.35 5.75
N VAL A 278 11.89 -15.06 4.54
CA VAL A 278 11.14 -14.35 3.51
C VAL A 278 10.02 -15.22 2.94
N ALA A 279 10.26 -16.50 2.65
CA ALA A 279 9.23 -17.44 2.19
C ALA A 279 8.14 -17.61 3.25
N ARG A 280 8.51 -17.71 4.54
CA ARG A 280 7.54 -17.73 5.66
C ARG A 280 6.70 -16.46 5.73
N LEU A 281 7.32 -15.29 5.56
CA LEU A 281 6.60 -14.00 5.53
C LEU A 281 5.69 -13.86 4.32
N LEU A 282 6.12 -14.29 3.12
CA LEU A 282 5.30 -14.33 1.92
C LEU A 282 4.10 -15.27 2.09
N LYS A 283 4.32 -16.49 2.59
CA LYS A 283 3.27 -17.46 2.87
C LYS A 283 2.25 -16.93 3.87
N SER A 284 2.71 -16.28 4.95
CA SER A 284 1.82 -15.65 5.94
C SER A 284 0.94 -14.56 5.31
N ARG A 285 1.50 -13.72 4.43
CA ARG A 285 0.75 -12.66 3.74
C ARG A 285 -0.31 -13.21 2.77
N VAL A 286 0.05 -14.25 2.01
CA VAL A 286 -0.89 -14.91 1.09
C VAL A 286 -2.03 -15.55 1.86
N MET A 287 -1.72 -16.27 2.95
CA MET A 287 -2.74 -16.94 3.75
C MET A 287 -3.75 -15.96 4.38
N GLU A 288 -3.28 -14.84 4.91
CA GLU A 288 -4.18 -13.84 5.51
C GLU A 288 -5.06 -13.15 4.47
N ARG A 289 -4.53 -12.88 3.27
CA ARG A 289 -5.32 -12.35 2.15
C ARG A 289 -6.36 -13.35 1.67
N LEU A 290 -6.02 -14.64 1.61
CA LEU A 290 -6.96 -15.70 1.27
C LEU A 290 -8.08 -15.80 2.32
N ASN A 291 -7.75 -15.74 3.62
CA ASN A 291 -8.76 -15.74 4.69
C ASN A 291 -9.69 -14.52 4.62
N SER A 292 -9.15 -13.33 4.33
CA SER A 292 -9.97 -12.13 4.14
C SER A 292 -10.91 -12.26 2.95
N LEU A 293 -10.39 -12.79 1.83
CA LEU A 293 -11.19 -13.05 0.63
C LEU A 293 -12.28 -14.09 0.90
N ASP A 294 -11.97 -15.16 1.63
CA ASP A 294 -12.94 -16.19 2.00
C ASP A 294 -14.08 -15.61 2.86
N MET A 295 -13.76 -14.80 3.88
CA MET A 295 -14.78 -14.10 4.68
C MET A 295 -15.68 -13.20 3.82
N LEU A 296 -15.08 -12.43 2.91
CA LEU A 296 -15.81 -11.58 1.98
C LEU A 296 -16.73 -12.41 1.08
N VAL A 297 -16.19 -13.40 0.38
CA VAL A 297 -16.93 -14.26 -0.55
C VAL A 297 -18.08 -14.95 0.16
N ASN A 298 -17.84 -15.59 1.30
CA ASN A 298 -18.87 -16.27 2.08
C ASN A 298 -20.02 -15.33 2.49
N SER A 299 -19.69 -14.11 2.93
CA SER A 299 -20.71 -13.12 3.29
C SER A 299 -21.52 -12.63 2.09
N THR A 300 -20.86 -12.37 0.97
CA THR A 300 -21.50 -11.90 -0.26
C THR A 300 -22.41 -12.97 -0.85
N THR A 301 -21.94 -14.22 -0.90
CA THR A 301 -22.75 -15.38 -1.33
C THR A 301 -23.96 -15.59 -0.44
N ALA A 302 -23.81 -15.50 0.88
CA ALA A 302 -24.93 -15.66 1.82
C ALA A 302 -25.97 -14.53 1.71
N CYS A 303 -25.56 -13.32 1.36
CA CYS A 303 -26.47 -12.19 1.13
C CYS A 303 -27.09 -12.14 -0.27
N GLY A 304 -26.70 -13.05 -1.18
CA GLY A 304 -27.09 -12.96 -2.60
C GLY A 304 -26.52 -11.73 -3.31
N VAL A 305 -25.40 -11.19 -2.81
CA VAL A 305 -24.67 -10.08 -3.43
C VAL A 305 -23.55 -10.69 -4.26
N HIS A 306 -23.65 -10.66 -5.58
CA HIS A 306 -22.66 -11.28 -6.47
C HIS A 306 -21.46 -10.36 -6.78
N THR A 307 -21.42 -9.18 -6.16
CA THR A 307 -20.35 -8.19 -6.33
C THR A 307 -19.55 -8.03 -5.04
N LEU A 308 -18.22 -8.16 -5.15
CA LEU A 308 -17.34 -7.84 -4.03
C LEU A 308 -17.31 -6.32 -3.79
N PRO A 309 -17.13 -5.86 -2.53
CA PRO A 309 -16.91 -4.46 -2.25
C PRO A 309 -15.67 -3.94 -3.00
N PRO A 310 -15.61 -2.64 -3.34
CA PRO A 310 -14.42 -2.05 -3.93
C PRO A 310 -13.21 -2.26 -3.01
N THR A 311 -12.18 -2.94 -3.52
CA THR A 311 -10.90 -3.14 -2.80
C THR A 311 -9.87 -2.06 -3.11
N ALA A 312 -10.26 -1.06 -3.91
CA ALA A 312 -9.42 0.04 -4.36
C ALA A 312 -9.38 1.20 -3.35
N CYS A 313 -8.33 2.01 -3.44
CA CYS A 313 -8.23 3.25 -2.68
C CYS A 313 -9.07 4.36 -3.32
N VAL A 314 -9.67 5.21 -2.49
CA VAL A 314 -10.36 6.42 -2.90
C VAL A 314 -9.34 7.51 -3.20
N LEU A 315 -9.36 8.04 -4.42
CA LEU A 315 -8.41 9.05 -4.90
C LEU A 315 -9.12 10.34 -5.28
N PHE A 316 -8.42 11.46 -5.12
CA PHE A 316 -8.88 12.80 -5.48
C PHE A 316 -8.07 13.30 -6.67
N ARG A 317 -8.57 13.00 -7.87
CA ARG A 317 -7.97 13.40 -9.14
C ARG A 317 -8.48 14.76 -9.58
N GLN A 318 -7.67 15.45 -10.38
CA GLN A 318 -8.11 16.64 -11.11
C GLN A 318 -8.79 16.23 -12.41
N ASP A 319 -9.87 16.91 -12.75
CA ASP A 319 -10.77 16.62 -13.88
C ASP A 319 -10.23 17.07 -15.25
N SER A 320 -9.32 18.06 -15.27
CA SER A 320 -8.83 18.68 -16.51
C SER A 320 -7.33 18.87 -16.48
N LYS A 321 -6.70 18.64 -17.65
CA LYS A 321 -5.29 18.94 -17.92
C LYS A 321 -4.93 20.40 -17.61
N THR A 322 -5.77 21.35 -18.03
CA THR A 322 -5.54 22.78 -17.81
C THR A 322 -5.53 23.10 -16.32
N LYS A 323 -6.53 22.61 -15.59
CA LYS A 323 -6.61 22.78 -14.13
C LYS A 323 -5.47 22.08 -13.40
N THR A 324 -5.00 20.93 -13.90
CA THR A 324 -3.81 20.25 -13.37
C THR A 324 -2.58 21.14 -13.49
N ASN A 325 -2.34 21.71 -14.67
CA ASN A 325 -1.22 22.62 -14.89
C ASN A 325 -1.34 23.86 -13.99
N GLU A 326 -2.49 24.54 -13.98
CA GLU A 326 -2.77 25.71 -13.13
C GLU A 326 -2.56 25.41 -11.64
N THR A 327 -3.02 24.24 -11.18
CA THR A 327 -2.88 23.84 -9.77
C THR A 327 -1.42 23.60 -9.41
N ILE A 328 -0.62 23.01 -10.30
CA ILE A 328 0.81 22.81 -10.05
C ILE A 328 1.54 24.16 -10.08
N MET A 329 1.24 25.00 -11.08
CA MET A 329 1.82 26.33 -11.21
C MET A 329 1.40 27.31 -10.10
N SER A 330 0.33 27.02 -9.36
CA SER A 330 -0.13 27.87 -8.25
C SER A 330 0.89 28.06 -7.13
N ILE A 331 1.97 27.24 -7.09
CA ILE A 331 3.07 27.41 -6.13
C ILE A 331 4.18 28.36 -6.61
N ASP A 332 4.14 28.85 -7.85
CA ASP A 332 5.15 29.76 -8.41
C ASP A 332 5.39 31.04 -7.57
N PRO A 333 4.38 31.65 -6.91
CA PRO A 333 4.63 32.77 -6.00
C PRO A 333 5.56 32.40 -4.83
N PHE A 334 5.46 31.18 -4.29
CA PHE A 334 6.37 30.70 -3.23
C PHE A 334 7.77 30.45 -3.79
N VAL A 335 7.87 29.88 -4.99
CA VAL A 335 9.16 29.68 -5.68
C VAL A 335 9.85 31.02 -5.90
N THR A 336 9.12 32.02 -6.39
CA THR A 336 9.64 33.37 -6.62
C THR A 336 10.17 34.00 -5.33
N LEU A 337 9.41 33.88 -4.23
CA LEU A 337 9.84 34.38 -2.93
C LEU A 337 11.11 33.67 -2.44
N LEU A 338 11.16 32.33 -2.55
CA LEU A 338 12.33 31.54 -2.14
C LEU A 338 13.58 31.82 -2.99
N ILE A 339 13.41 32.17 -4.26
CA ILE A 339 14.51 32.61 -5.14
C ILE A 339 15.04 33.97 -4.66
N ASN A 340 14.14 34.93 -4.40
CA ASN A 340 14.52 36.27 -3.94
C ASN A 340 15.28 36.23 -2.61
N GLU A 341 14.88 35.31 -1.71
CA GLU A 341 15.54 35.08 -0.42
C GLU A 341 16.81 34.19 -0.51
N GLY A 342 17.15 33.69 -1.71
CA GLY A 342 18.37 32.91 -1.96
C GLY A 342 18.30 31.43 -1.56
N TYR A 343 17.14 30.92 -1.17
CA TYR A 343 16.94 29.50 -0.84
C TYR A 343 16.81 28.61 -2.09
N LEU A 344 16.31 29.16 -3.20
CA LEU A 344 16.22 28.47 -4.49
C LEU A 344 17.04 29.20 -5.57
N LYS A 345 17.51 28.45 -6.56
CA LYS A 345 18.15 29.01 -7.77
C LYS A 345 17.10 29.29 -8.84
N GLU A 346 17.37 30.23 -9.75
CA GLU A 346 16.44 30.60 -10.84
C GLU A 346 15.95 29.40 -11.68
N LYS A 347 16.81 28.39 -11.85
CA LYS A 347 16.46 27.13 -12.53
C LYS A 347 15.25 26.40 -11.93
N ALA A 348 14.91 26.66 -10.67
CA ALA A 348 13.74 26.05 -10.01
C ALA A 348 12.42 26.43 -10.68
N ARG A 349 12.32 27.62 -11.29
CA ARG A 349 11.13 28.04 -12.04
C ARG A 349 10.95 27.20 -13.31
N ALA A 350 12.05 26.91 -14.02
CA ALA A 350 12.02 26.02 -15.18
C ALA A 350 11.58 24.59 -14.76
N VAL A 351 12.15 24.07 -13.67
CA VAL A 351 11.76 22.75 -13.12
C VAL A 351 10.28 22.69 -12.76
N LEU A 352 9.73 23.74 -12.13
CA LEU A 352 8.29 23.80 -11.82
C LEU A 352 7.43 23.74 -13.09
N HIS A 353 7.80 24.51 -14.11
CA HIS A 353 7.09 24.57 -15.38
C HIS A 353 7.15 23.22 -16.12
N ASP A 354 8.32 22.58 -16.15
CA ASP A 354 8.51 21.26 -16.75
C ASP A 354 7.71 20.19 -16.00
N CYS A 355 7.68 20.25 -14.66
CA CYS A 355 6.87 19.36 -13.85
C CYS A 355 5.37 19.54 -14.16
N ALA A 356 4.88 20.78 -14.18
CA ALA A 356 3.49 21.08 -14.50
C ALA A 356 3.12 20.59 -15.91
N PHE A 357 4.00 20.79 -16.88
CA PHE A 357 3.82 20.31 -18.24
C PHE A 357 3.75 18.79 -18.29
N GLN A 358 4.75 18.08 -17.79
CA GLN A 358 4.84 16.62 -17.89
C GLN A 358 3.72 15.90 -17.11
N VAL A 359 3.38 16.37 -15.90
CA VAL A 359 2.29 15.80 -15.09
C VAL A 359 0.93 16.04 -15.76
N SER A 360 0.69 17.24 -16.30
CA SER A 360 -0.59 17.57 -16.96
C SER A 360 -0.79 16.82 -18.28
N HIS A 361 0.28 16.49 -18.99
CA HIS A 361 0.24 15.68 -20.21
C HIS A 361 0.21 14.17 -19.93
N MET A 362 0.17 13.77 -18.65
CA MET A 362 0.12 12.37 -18.21
C MET A 362 1.25 11.51 -18.80
N PHE A 363 2.47 12.05 -18.82
CA PHE A 363 3.62 11.23 -19.23
C PHE A 363 3.77 10.04 -18.26
N ASP A 364 4.01 8.86 -18.81
CA ASP A 364 4.19 7.63 -18.03
C ASP A 364 5.43 7.70 -17.13
N THR A 365 6.41 8.49 -17.54
CA THR A 365 7.71 8.65 -16.90
C THR A 365 8.13 10.11 -16.96
N ILE A 366 8.40 10.69 -15.80
CA ILE A 366 8.90 12.07 -15.67
C ILE A 366 10.41 12.01 -15.45
N ASP A 367 11.12 13.01 -15.95
CA ASP A 367 12.56 13.17 -15.72
C ASP A 367 12.85 13.16 -14.19
N PRO A 368 13.74 12.26 -13.70
CA PRO A 368 14.10 12.21 -12.28
C PRO A 368 14.56 13.56 -11.70
N ASP A 369 15.25 14.39 -12.48
CA ASP A 369 15.74 15.71 -12.01
C ASP A 369 14.58 16.70 -11.82
N VAL A 370 13.53 16.57 -12.64
CA VAL A 370 12.29 17.35 -12.48
C VAL A 370 11.52 16.88 -11.25
N VAL A 371 11.45 15.57 -11.01
CA VAL A 371 10.78 15.02 -9.82
C VAL A 371 11.50 15.46 -8.55
N THR A 372 12.82 15.30 -8.46
CA THR A 372 13.58 15.69 -7.26
C THR A 372 13.53 17.19 -7.04
N GLY A 373 13.72 18.00 -8.09
CA GLY A 373 13.66 19.45 -7.97
C GLY A 373 12.27 19.96 -7.57
N TYR A 374 11.18 19.35 -8.04
CA TYR A 374 9.83 19.68 -7.55
C TYR A 374 9.65 19.31 -6.07
N MET A 375 10.21 18.18 -5.62
CA MET A 375 10.12 17.74 -4.23
C MET A 375 10.89 18.70 -3.29
N ASP A 376 12.05 19.20 -3.73
CA ASP A 376 12.82 20.22 -3.01
C ASP A 376 12.04 21.55 -2.92
N ILE A 377 11.37 21.96 -4.02
CA ILE A 377 10.49 23.14 -4.04
C ILE A 377 9.39 22.99 -2.99
N VAL A 378 8.70 21.85 -2.94
CA VAL A 378 7.65 21.59 -1.94
C VAL A 378 8.22 21.61 -0.53
N ASN A 379 9.37 20.98 -0.29
CA ASN A 379 9.99 20.91 1.02
C ASN A 379 10.37 22.29 1.57
N LEU A 380 11.03 23.10 0.74
CA LEU A 380 11.42 24.47 1.10
C LEU A 380 10.18 25.37 1.25
N SER A 381 9.18 25.21 0.38
CA SER A 381 7.92 25.97 0.48
C SER A 381 7.23 25.68 1.81
N LEU A 382 7.14 24.42 2.25
CA LEU A 382 6.57 24.08 3.56
C LEU A 382 7.41 24.61 4.72
N SER A 383 8.74 24.61 4.58
CA SER A 383 9.67 25.01 5.66
C SER A 383 9.67 26.51 5.92
N TYR A 384 9.57 27.34 4.88
CA TYR A 384 9.70 28.80 4.98
C TYR A 384 8.38 29.57 4.86
N THR A 385 7.26 28.87 4.60
CA THR A 385 5.94 29.50 4.49
C THR A 385 5.11 29.20 5.73
N PRO A 386 4.36 30.18 6.30
CA PRO A 386 3.48 29.92 7.43
C PRO A 386 2.38 28.90 7.10
N PRO A 387 1.93 28.08 8.08
CA PRO A 387 0.92 27.03 7.86
C PRO A 387 -0.43 27.52 7.30
N THR A 388 -0.73 28.81 7.42
CA THR A 388 -1.92 29.45 6.83
C THR A 388 -1.93 29.39 5.31
N LEU A 389 -0.77 29.32 4.66
CA LEU A 389 -0.66 29.29 3.19
C LEU A 389 -0.37 27.89 2.62
N TRP A 390 -0.23 26.88 3.48
CA TRP A 390 0.09 25.50 3.05
C TRP A 390 -1.00 24.85 2.18
N GLY A 391 -2.21 25.42 2.14
CA GLY A 391 -3.30 24.89 1.33
C GLY A 391 -2.96 24.77 -0.15
N THR A 392 -2.28 25.76 -0.72
CA THR A 392 -1.87 25.77 -2.12
C THR A 392 -0.75 24.75 -2.38
N ILE A 393 0.21 24.66 -1.46
CA ILE A 393 1.33 23.72 -1.55
C ILE A 393 0.83 22.28 -1.51
N PHE A 394 -0.04 21.93 -0.55
CA PHE A 394 -0.65 20.60 -0.50
C PHE A 394 -1.57 20.32 -1.70
N ASN A 395 -2.24 21.33 -2.23
CA ASN A 395 -3.12 21.19 -3.39
C ASN A 395 -2.32 20.85 -4.66
N SER A 396 -1.16 21.47 -4.86
CA SER A 396 -0.20 21.10 -5.91
C SER A 396 0.36 19.70 -5.66
N PHE A 397 0.85 19.45 -4.44
CA PHE A 397 1.52 18.21 -4.12
C PHE A 397 0.62 16.97 -4.24
N ARG A 398 -0.67 17.08 -3.86
CA ARG A 398 -1.61 15.96 -3.98
C ARG A 398 -1.78 15.45 -5.41
N ILE A 399 -1.54 16.30 -6.42
CA ILE A 399 -1.65 15.92 -7.82
C ILE A 399 -0.40 15.15 -8.24
N CYS A 400 0.79 15.67 -7.89
CA CYS A 400 2.06 15.04 -8.26
C CYS A 400 2.23 13.64 -7.65
N VAL A 401 1.79 13.41 -6.41
CA VAL A 401 1.94 12.08 -5.76
C VAL A 401 1.15 10.95 -6.42
N LEU A 402 0.18 11.27 -7.29
CA LEU A 402 -0.53 10.26 -8.09
C LEU A 402 0.42 9.55 -9.05
N GLN A 403 1.52 10.21 -9.45
CA GLN A 403 2.60 9.61 -10.21
C GLN A 403 3.56 8.86 -9.27
N LYS A 404 3.87 7.59 -9.62
CA LYS A 404 4.63 6.67 -8.75
C LYS A 404 6.00 7.21 -8.33
N GLN A 405 6.66 7.99 -9.20
CA GLN A 405 8.00 8.54 -8.95
C GLN A 405 8.02 9.51 -7.77
N PHE A 406 7.02 10.39 -7.63
CA PHE A 406 6.95 11.33 -6.50
C PHE A 406 6.73 10.61 -5.17
N SER A 407 5.90 9.56 -5.16
CA SER A 407 5.72 8.73 -3.97
C SER A 407 7.00 8.01 -3.55
N ILE A 408 7.80 7.53 -4.52
CA ILE A 408 9.11 6.91 -4.25
C ILE A 408 10.03 7.94 -3.61
N VAL A 409 10.21 9.10 -4.25
CA VAL A 409 11.09 10.16 -3.74
C VAL A 409 10.63 10.63 -2.36
N LEU A 410 9.32 10.80 -2.12
CA LEU A 410 8.79 11.20 -0.81
C LEU A 410 9.22 10.27 0.31
N VAL A 411 9.14 8.95 0.10
CA VAL A 411 9.46 7.96 1.12
C VAL A 411 10.94 7.98 1.53
N PHE A 412 11.82 8.35 0.60
CA PHE A 412 13.27 8.42 0.83
C PHE A 412 13.78 9.84 1.05
N HIS A 413 12.91 10.84 0.99
CA HIS A 413 13.30 12.23 1.19
C HIS A 413 13.64 12.48 2.66
N GLU A 414 14.74 13.21 2.90
CA GLU A 414 15.30 13.47 4.23
C GLU A 414 14.34 14.11 5.24
N SER A 415 13.53 15.09 4.82
CA SER A 415 12.71 15.92 5.71
C SER A 415 11.21 15.99 5.38
N LEU A 416 10.77 15.65 4.17
CA LEU A 416 9.35 15.79 3.79
C LEU A 416 8.38 14.96 4.64
N ILE A 417 8.75 13.75 5.04
CA ILE A 417 7.90 12.95 5.95
C ILE A 417 7.72 13.69 7.29
N ALA A 418 8.78 14.29 7.83
CA ALA A 418 8.71 15.07 9.06
C ALA A 418 7.81 16.30 8.90
N GLN A 419 7.83 16.96 7.73
CA GLN A 419 6.91 18.05 7.41
C GLN A 419 5.44 17.59 7.39
N LEU A 420 5.15 16.44 6.78
CA LEU A 420 3.79 15.87 6.79
C LEU A 420 3.33 15.48 8.19
N LEU A 421 4.23 14.95 9.03
CA LEU A 421 3.93 14.66 10.44
C LEU A 421 3.69 15.94 11.25
N SER A 422 4.45 17.01 10.98
CA SER A 422 4.21 18.33 11.57
C SER A 422 2.85 18.89 11.15
N ALA A 423 2.47 18.75 9.88
CA ALA A 423 1.16 19.14 9.38
C ALA A 423 0.02 18.34 10.04
N ALA A 424 0.22 17.04 10.29
CA ALA A 424 -0.73 16.22 11.03
C ALA A 424 -0.90 16.67 12.49
N ARG A 425 0.21 17.00 13.18
CA ARG A 425 0.18 17.53 14.55
C ARG A 425 -0.57 18.86 14.62
N ASP A 426 -0.30 19.77 13.69
CA ASP A 426 -0.90 21.10 13.64
C ASP A 426 -2.22 21.12 12.85
N PHE A 427 -2.76 19.96 12.47
CA PHE A 427 -3.96 19.84 11.63
C PHE A 427 -5.16 20.68 12.10
N PRO A 428 -5.48 20.77 13.41
CA PRO A 428 -6.59 21.62 13.89
C PRO A 428 -6.35 23.13 13.69
N ARG A 429 -5.09 23.55 13.58
CA ARG A 429 -4.68 24.96 13.39
C ARG A 429 -4.60 25.36 11.91
N LEU A 430 -4.58 24.38 11.01
CA LEU A 430 -4.58 24.63 9.56
C LEU A 430 -5.90 25.25 9.12
N LEU A 431 -5.83 26.15 8.14
CA LEU A 431 -7.04 26.68 7.48
C LEU A 431 -7.86 25.56 6.82
N PRO A 432 -9.17 25.71 6.64
CA PRO A 432 -10.01 24.69 6.01
C PRO A 432 -9.50 24.20 4.65
N SER A 433 -8.98 25.10 3.81
CA SER A 433 -8.37 24.74 2.53
C SER A 433 -7.14 23.84 2.68
N ALA A 434 -6.28 24.12 3.66
CA ALA A 434 -5.11 23.33 3.97
C ALA A 434 -5.46 21.96 4.55
N ARG A 435 -6.43 21.89 5.48
CA ARG A 435 -6.95 20.62 6.01
C ARG A 435 -7.50 19.73 4.90
N LEU A 436 -8.31 20.30 4.00
CA LEU A 436 -8.88 19.58 2.88
C LEU A 436 -7.79 19.05 1.92
N SER A 437 -6.86 19.91 1.50
CA SER A 437 -5.77 19.52 0.60
C SER A 437 -4.84 18.49 1.23
N PHE A 438 -4.55 18.60 2.52
CA PHE A 438 -3.72 17.64 3.26
C PHE A 438 -4.39 16.27 3.37
N LEU A 439 -5.69 16.21 3.71
CA LEU A 439 -6.43 14.94 3.70
C LEU A 439 -6.43 14.30 2.31
N ARG A 440 -6.62 15.09 1.24
CA ARG A 440 -6.58 14.59 -0.14
C ARG A 440 -5.20 14.10 -0.55
N LEU A 441 -4.14 14.78 -0.11
CA LEU A 441 -2.75 14.33 -0.29
C LEU A 441 -2.55 12.94 0.33
N LEU A 442 -2.96 12.76 1.59
CA LEU A 442 -2.86 11.46 2.27
C LEU A 442 -3.68 10.38 1.57
N CYS A 443 -4.90 10.69 1.10
CA CYS A 443 -5.69 9.75 0.30
C CYS A 443 -4.96 9.34 -0.99
N ASN A 444 -4.36 10.30 -1.69
CA ASN A 444 -3.67 10.05 -2.95
C ASN A 444 -2.38 9.25 -2.78
N LEU A 445 -1.69 9.36 -1.64
CA LEU A 445 -0.51 8.52 -1.34
C LEU A 445 -0.83 7.02 -1.33
N ALA A 446 -2.07 6.64 -1.03
CA ALA A 446 -2.51 5.25 -1.07
C ALA A 446 -2.54 4.66 -2.51
N SER A 447 -2.38 5.47 -3.56
CA SER A 447 -2.37 5.01 -4.96
C SER A 447 -1.11 4.20 -5.31
N SER A 448 -0.02 4.35 -4.56
CA SER A 448 1.27 3.72 -4.85
C SER A 448 1.69 2.77 -3.74
N THR A 449 2.53 1.79 -4.06
CA THR A 449 3.07 0.84 -3.06
C THR A 449 3.91 1.54 -2.00
N HIS A 450 4.66 2.57 -2.37
CA HIS A 450 5.54 3.33 -1.48
C HIS A 450 4.74 4.24 -0.54
N GLY A 451 3.75 4.98 -1.08
CA GLY A 451 2.87 5.79 -0.25
C GLY A 451 1.98 4.93 0.65
N ALA A 452 1.47 3.80 0.17
CA ALA A 452 0.77 2.84 1.01
C ALA A 452 1.66 2.21 2.10
N ALA A 453 2.96 2.00 1.85
CA ALA A 453 3.90 1.59 2.88
C ALA A 453 4.09 2.69 3.94
N LEU A 454 4.23 3.95 3.54
CA LEU A 454 4.32 5.09 4.45
C LEU A 454 3.07 5.25 5.34
N LEU A 455 1.89 5.06 4.76
CA LEU A 455 0.62 5.14 5.48
C LEU A 455 0.41 3.96 6.44
N GLY A 456 0.93 2.78 6.10
CA GLY A 456 0.79 1.54 6.88
C GLY A 456 1.91 1.29 7.89
N ASP A 457 3.01 2.05 7.84
CA ASP A 457 4.14 1.88 8.75
C ASP A 457 3.73 2.11 10.21
N VAL A 458 4.09 1.18 11.09
CA VAL A 458 3.72 1.20 12.52
C VAL A 458 4.13 2.51 13.22
N ARG A 459 5.18 3.19 12.74
CA ARG A 459 5.68 4.46 13.30
C ARG A 459 4.77 5.64 12.97
N TYR A 460 4.09 5.61 11.81
CA TYR A 460 3.36 6.75 11.28
C TYR A 460 1.84 6.53 11.24
N ALA A 461 1.39 5.28 11.10
CA ALA A 461 -0.02 4.92 10.99
C ALA A 461 -0.90 5.50 12.12
N PRO A 462 -0.50 5.49 13.42
CA PRO A 462 -1.29 6.12 14.48
C PRO A 462 -1.53 7.63 14.26
N THR A 463 -0.56 8.31 13.65
CA THR A 463 -0.67 9.74 13.31
C THR A 463 -1.73 9.97 12.24
N TRP A 464 -1.73 9.15 11.18
CA TRP A 464 -2.73 9.25 10.11
C TRP A 464 -4.14 8.89 10.59
N VAL A 465 -4.25 7.89 11.48
CA VAL A 465 -5.51 7.54 12.17
C VAL A 465 -6.01 8.71 13.03
N SER A 466 -5.10 9.41 13.72
CA SER A 466 -5.44 10.61 14.48
C SER A 466 -5.97 11.74 13.58
N VAL A 467 -5.36 11.94 12.40
CA VAL A 467 -5.83 12.91 11.39
C VAL A 467 -7.25 12.58 10.90
N VAL A 468 -7.58 11.30 10.70
CA VAL A 468 -8.97 10.88 10.40
C VAL A 468 -9.91 11.33 11.52
N GLY A 469 -9.56 11.05 12.78
CA GLY A 469 -10.37 11.47 13.93
C GLY A 469 -10.59 12.98 13.98
N LEU A 470 -9.52 13.77 13.80
CA LEU A 470 -9.58 15.23 13.78
C LEU A 470 -10.41 15.77 12.59
N GLY A 471 -10.30 15.16 11.41
CA GLY A 471 -11.11 15.51 10.25
C GLY A 471 -12.59 15.21 10.44
N LEU A 472 -12.92 14.11 11.12
CA LEU A 472 -14.30 13.74 11.45
C LEU A 472 -14.94 14.64 12.52
N MET A 473 -14.14 15.40 13.28
CA MET A 473 -14.63 16.42 14.21
C MET A 473 -15.01 17.74 13.53
N ASP A 474 -14.59 17.97 12.27
CA ASP A 474 -14.86 19.21 11.54
C ASP A 474 -16.26 19.24 10.91
N CYS A 475 -17.27 19.31 11.78
CA CYS A 475 -18.68 19.31 11.39
C CYS A 475 -19.13 20.54 10.60
N LYS A 476 -18.29 21.59 10.51
CA LYS A 476 -18.60 22.80 9.74
C LYS A 476 -18.40 22.63 8.23
N HIS A 477 -17.53 21.69 7.82
CA HIS A 477 -17.08 21.57 6.44
C HIS A 477 -17.30 20.14 5.90
N THR A 478 -18.40 19.93 5.19
CA THR A 478 -18.77 18.61 4.63
C THR A 478 -17.68 17.98 3.76
N ALA A 479 -16.93 18.79 3.00
CA ALA A 479 -15.85 18.30 2.16
C ALA A 479 -14.68 17.71 2.98
N ILE A 480 -14.33 18.32 4.11
CA ILE A 480 -13.28 17.83 5.02
C ILE A 480 -13.77 16.54 5.67
N LEU A 481 -15.01 16.54 6.16
CA LEU A 481 -15.65 15.39 6.77
C LEU A 481 -15.66 14.17 5.83
N TYR A 482 -16.11 14.37 4.59
CA TYR A 482 -16.11 13.33 3.56
C TYR A 482 -14.71 12.83 3.23
N THR A 483 -13.76 13.75 3.04
CA THR A 483 -12.37 13.37 2.72
C THR A 483 -11.71 12.59 3.88
N ALA A 484 -12.02 12.93 5.14
CA ALA A 484 -11.55 12.18 6.30
C ALA A 484 -12.14 10.77 6.35
N ALA A 485 -13.42 10.60 6.00
CA ALA A 485 -14.02 9.27 5.86
C ALA A 485 -13.41 8.46 4.71
N CYS A 486 -13.09 9.10 3.56
CA CYS A 486 -12.34 8.44 2.49
C CYS A 486 -10.93 8.01 2.94
N LEU A 487 -10.24 8.84 3.72
CA LEU A 487 -8.95 8.48 4.30
C LEU A 487 -9.08 7.29 5.25
N ALA A 488 -10.16 7.19 6.02
CA ALA A 488 -10.44 6.03 6.87
C ALA A 488 -10.53 4.73 6.06
N VAL A 489 -11.23 4.76 4.90
CA VAL A 489 -11.30 3.61 3.98
C VAL A 489 -9.91 3.26 3.45
N ASN A 490 -9.13 4.25 3.03
CA ASN A 490 -7.78 4.00 2.50
C ASN A 490 -6.85 3.44 3.58
N LEU A 491 -6.88 3.96 4.81
CA LEU A 491 -6.09 3.43 5.92
C LEU A 491 -6.53 2.01 6.29
N ALA A 492 -7.84 1.71 6.30
CA ALA A 492 -8.33 0.35 6.52
C ALA A 492 -7.79 -0.61 5.44
N ASN A 493 -7.86 -0.22 4.16
CA ASN A 493 -7.30 -0.99 3.06
C ASN A 493 -5.79 -1.19 3.21
N VAL A 494 -5.04 -0.12 3.47
CA VAL A 494 -3.58 -0.13 3.61
C VAL A 494 -3.15 -1.01 4.77
N ILE A 495 -3.74 -0.84 5.95
CA ILE A 495 -3.41 -1.65 7.14
C ILE A 495 -3.69 -3.13 6.83
N VAL A 496 -4.86 -3.46 6.29
CA VAL A 496 -5.21 -4.85 5.95
C VAL A 496 -4.27 -5.47 4.91
N ILE A 497 -3.78 -4.69 3.93
CA ILE A 497 -2.97 -5.22 2.82
C ILE A 497 -1.46 -5.26 3.15
N ASN A 498 -0.95 -4.28 3.90
CA ASN A 498 0.48 -4.00 4.05
C ASN A 498 1.08 -4.33 5.42
N THR A 499 0.32 -4.90 6.37
CA THR A 499 0.87 -5.28 7.68
C THR A 499 2.01 -6.29 7.52
N SER A 500 3.17 -6.01 8.15
CA SER A 500 4.45 -6.67 7.85
C SER A 500 4.93 -7.68 8.92
N PRO A 501 4.03 -8.14 9.81
CA PRO A 501 3.71 -9.53 10.12
C PRO A 501 2.21 -9.80 9.83
N SER A 502 1.69 -10.97 10.18
CA SER A 502 0.23 -11.19 10.09
C SER A 502 -0.53 -10.16 10.94
N LEU A 503 -1.51 -9.46 10.35
CA LEU A 503 -2.33 -8.45 11.02
C LEU A 503 -3.03 -9.07 12.24
N LYS A 504 -3.55 -10.29 12.12
CA LYS A 504 -4.10 -11.05 13.26
C LYS A 504 -3.12 -11.16 14.44
N ARG A 505 -1.85 -11.43 14.15
CA ARG A 505 -0.81 -11.57 15.19
C ARG A 505 -0.49 -10.24 15.84
N GLU A 506 -0.32 -9.18 15.05
CA GLU A 506 -0.03 -7.85 15.58
C GLU A 506 -1.18 -7.32 16.43
N MET A 507 -2.42 -7.46 15.97
CA MET A 507 -3.60 -7.06 16.75
C MET A 507 -3.72 -7.85 18.06
N SER A 508 -3.33 -9.12 18.08
CA SER A 508 -3.31 -9.92 19.32
C SER A 508 -2.22 -9.46 20.30
N PHE A 509 -1.08 -8.98 19.78
CA PHE A 509 0.04 -8.53 20.60
C PHE A 509 -0.13 -7.08 21.10
N LEU A 510 -0.52 -6.17 20.21
CA LEU A 510 -0.65 -4.74 20.51
C LEU A 510 -2.03 -4.36 21.09
N GLY A 511 -3.07 -5.17 20.84
CA GLY A 511 -4.43 -4.91 21.31
C GLY A 511 -4.94 -3.54 20.85
N ASP A 512 -5.33 -2.72 21.83
CA ASP A 512 -5.87 -1.36 21.61
C ASP A 512 -4.84 -0.36 21.08
N ARG A 513 -3.54 -0.69 21.18
CA ARG A 513 -2.47 0.17 20.65
C ARG A 513 -2.27 0.01 19.14
N HIS A 514 -2.89 -1.00 18.53
CA HIS A 514 -2.78 -1.25 17.09
C HIS A 514 -3.59 -0.22 16.29
N SER A 515 -3.01 0.34 15.21
CA SER A 515 -3.66 1.36 14.38
C SER A 515 -5.01 0.91 13.80
N CYS A 516 -5.16 -0.37 13.47
CA CYS A 516 -6.45 -0.96 13.05
C CYS A 516 -7.52 -0.83 14.14
N THR A 517 -7.18 -1.17 15.39
CA THR A 517 -8.10 -1.06 16.54
C THR A 517 -8.45 0.39 16.81
N GLN A 518 -7.46 1.30 16.81
CA GLN A 518 -7.67 2.74 16.98
C GLN A 518 -8.60 3.31 15.91
N LEU A 519 -8.39 2.94 14.65
CA LEU A 519 -9.24 3.35 13.53
C LEU A 519 -10.66 2.81 13.71
N ALA A 520 -10.82 1.53 14.06
CA ALA A 520 -12.12 0.94 14.34
C ALA A 520 -12.84 1.67 15.48
N THR A 521 -12.16 2.00 16.58
CA THR A 521 -12.72 2.78 17.70
C THR A 521 -13.24 4.14 17.23
N ILE A 522 -12.46 4.89 16.45
CA ILE A 522 -12.86 6.21 15.91
C ILE A 522 -14.09 6.08 15.02
N VAL A 523 -14.09 5.09 14.11
CA VAL A 523 -15.20 4.87 13.17
C VAL A 523 -16.47 4.46 13.92
N LEU A 524 -16.38 3.48 14.83
CA LEU A 524 -17.52 3.00 15.62
C LEU A 524 -18.12 4.08 16.52
N TYR A 525 -17.28 4.89 17.18
CA TYR A 525 -17.74 6.04 17.96
C TYR A 525 -18.59 7.00 17.11
N ASN A 526 -18.10 7.35 15.92
CA ASN A 526 -18.81 8.27 15.03
C ASN A 526 -20.09 7.65 14.45
N LEU A 527 -20.08 6.36 14.07
CA LEU A 527 -21.29 5.67 13.61
C LEU A 527 -22.39 5.63 14.69
N LYS A 528 -22.00 5.44 15.96
CA LYS A 528 -22.93 5.34 17.10
C LYS A 528 -23.53 6.68 17.52
N TYR A 529 -22.72 7.74 17.57
CA TYR A 529 -23.15 9.01 18.19
C TYR A 529 -23.40 10.16 17.22
N ARG A 530 -23.04 10.04 15.93
CA ARG A 530 -23.24 11.13 14.96
C ARG A 530 -24.55 10.95 14.18
N PRO A 531 -25.54 11.84 14.36
CA PRO A 531 -26.81 11.77 13.65
C PRO A 531 -26.69 12.20 12.17
N ALA A 532 -27.75 11.97 11.39
CA ALA A 532 -27.77 12.14 9.93
C ALA A 532 -27.75 13.59 9.43
N ASP A 533 -28.12 14.54 10.29
CA ASP A 533 -28.01 15.98 10.08
C ASP A 533 -26.55 16.45 10.10
N VAL A 534 -25.73 15.87 10.98
CA VAL A 534 -24.29 16.20 11.07
C VAL A 534 -23.47 15.37 10.07
N PHE A 535 -23.82 14.10 9.87
CA PHE A 535 -23.10 13.17 9.01
C PHE A 535 -23.96 12.78 7.80
N PRO A 536 -23.72 13.42 6.63
CA PRO A 536 -24.40 13.08 5.39
C PRO A 536 -24.20 11.62 4.99
N GLU A 537 -25.14 11.09 4.21
CA GLU A 537 -25.12 9.70 3.75
C GLU A 537 -23.80 9.28 3.08
N PRO A 538 -23.14 10.09 2.21
CA PRO A 538 -21.85 9.69 1.63
C PRO A 538 -20.74 9.46 2.68
N VAL A 539 -20.74 10.25 3.75
CA VAL A 539 -19.78 10.08 4.87
C VAL A 539 -20.10 8.80 5.62
N PHE A 540 -21.39 8.57 5.91
CA PHE A 540 -21.87 7.36 6.56
C PHE A 540 -21.47 6.09 5.77
N ASN A 541 -21.66 6.10 4.45
CA ASN A 541 -21.30 4.99 3.57
C ASN A 541 -19.80 4.69 3.59
N MET A 542 -18.94 5.72 3.57
CA MET A 542 -17.50 5.55 3.65
C MET A 542 -17.06 4.97 5.01
N LEU A 543 -17.69 5.41 6.10
CA LEU A 543 -17.40 4.86 7.43
C LEU A 543 -17.87 3.41 7.56
N LEU A 544 -19.05 3.06 7.03
CA LEU A 544 -19.52 1.67 6.93
C LEU A 544 -18.56 0.81 6.10
N MET A 545 -18.07 1.32 4.97
CA MET A 545 -17.09 0.62 4.14
C MET A 545 -15.76 0.38 4.88
N ALA A 546 -15.28 1.39 5.61
CA ALA A 546 -14.05 1.27 6.39
C ALA A 546 -14.17 0.20 7.49
N ILE A 547 -15.28 0.17 8.23
CA ILE A 547 -15.49 -0.83 9.28
C ILE A 547 -15.74 -2.22 8.70
N TYR A 548 -16.47 -2.32 7.59
CA TYR A 548 -16.68 -3.59 6.88
C TYR A 548 -15.34 -4.18 6.43
N ARG A 549 -14.46 -3.35 5.85
CA ARG A 549 -13.12 -3.77 5.45
C ARG A 549 -12.28 -4.31 6.62
N ILE A 550 -12.43 -3.70 7.81
CA ILE A 550 -11.75 -4.17 9.02
C ILE A 550 -12.35 -5.52 9.46
N MET A 551 -13.67 -5.63 9.55
CA MET A 551 -14.37 -6.85 9.97
C MET A 551 -14.07 -8.05 9.06
N SER A 552 -14.01 -7.80 7.75
CA SER A 552 -13.77 -8.84 6.74
C SER A 552 -12.28 -9.19 6.56
N SER A 553 -11.38 -8.65 7.38
CA SER A 553 -9.94 -8.85 7.20
C SER A 553 -9.42 -10.13 7.85
N ASN A 554 -9.77 -10.37 9.11
CA ASN A 554 -9.43 -11.58 9.84
C ASN A 554 -10.32 -11.71 11.08
N THR A 555 -10.31 -12.90 11.69
CA THR A 555 -11.17 -13.19 12.85
C THR A 555 -10.86 -12.34 14.10
N LYS A 556 -9.64 -11.86 14.29
CA LYS A 556 -9.30 -10.99 15.43
C LYS A 556 -9.83 -9.57 15.24
N ALA A 557 -9.74 -9.04 14.03
CA ALA A 557 -10.32 -7.74 13.69
C ALA A 557 -11.85 -7.77 13.83
N LEU A 558 -12.50 -8.86 13.41
CA LEU A 558 -13.92 -9.08 13.63
C LEU A 558 -14.28 -9.10 15.12
N GLU A 559 -13.56 -9.90 15.92
CA GLU A 559 -13.75 -9.97 17.38
C GLU A 559 -13.65 -8.58 18.04
N VAL A 560 -12.62 -7.80 17.68
CA VAL A 560 -12.43 -6.42 18.19
C VAL A 560 -13.65 -5.55 17.91
N VAL A 561 -14.25 -5.64 16.72
CA VAL A 561 -15.43 -4.84 16.36
C VAL A 561 -16.69 -5.33 17.09
N CYS A 562 -16.94 -6.64 17.12
CA CYS A 562 -18.15 -7.22 17.73
C CYS A 562 -18.22 -6.98 19.25
N PHE A 563 -17.07 -7.04 19.95
CA PHE A 563 -17.00 -6.86 21.40
C PHE A 563 -16.65 -5.43 21.84
N HIS A 564 -16.50 -4.49 20.90
CA HIS A 564 -16.18 -3.10 21.22
C HIS A 564 -17.29 -2.42 22.07
N SER A 565 -16.93 -1.49 22.96
CA SER A 565 -17.93 -0.72 23.75
C SER A 565 -18.88 0.13 22.90
N PHE A 566 -18.45 0.45 21.67
CA PHE A 566 -19.24 1.12 20.64
C PHE A 566 -19.71 0.17 19.54
N LYS A 567 -19.90 -1.11 19.84
CA LYS A 567 -20.39 -2.11 18.87
C LYS A 567 -21.64 -1.65 18.12
N LEU A 568 -21.80 -2.20 16.92
CA LEU A 568 -22.84 -1.83 15.98
C LEU A 568 -24.23 -2.21 16.53
N ASN A 569 -25.16 -1.28 16.42
CA ASN A 569 -26.58 -1.55 16.61
C ASN A 569 -27.25 -1.56 15.24
N TYR A 570 -27.40 -2.75 14.66
CA TYR A 570 -27.91 -2.89 13.29
C TYR A 570 -29.32 -2.33 13.12
N ASP A 571 -30.20 -2.46 14.12
CA ASP A 571 -31.57 -1.92 14.04
C ASP A 571 -31.57 -0.40 13.91
N ASP A 572 -30.71 0.28 14.67
CA ASP A 572 -30.61 1.73 14.67
C ASP A 572 -29.90 2.24 13.41
N LEU A 573 -28.85 1.54 12.97
CA LEU A 573 -28.12 1.85 11.74
C LEU A 573 -28.99 1.62 10.49
N LEU A 574 -29.82 0.58 10.47
CA LEU A 574 -30.76 0.31 9.36
C LEU A 574 -31.84 1.40 9.25
N LYS A 575 -32.31 1.94 10.38
CA LYS A 575 -33.22 3.10 10.39
C LYS A 575 -32.55 4.35 9.85
N ARG A 576 -31.24 4.50 10.05
CA ARG A 576 -30.45 5.63 9.54
C ARG A 576 -30.20 5.54 8.03
N CYS A 577 -30.04 4.35 7.47
CA CYS A 577 -29.73 4.13 6.07
C CYS A 577 -30.72 4.80 5.11
N ARG A 578 -30.19 5.57 4.16
CA ARG A 578 -30.99 6.18 3.08
C ARG A 578 -30.79 5.46 1.75
N THR A 579 -29.63 4.85 1.49
CA THR A 579 -29.33 4.21 0.20
C THR A 579 -29.30 2.68 0.25
N SER A 580 -29.29 2.04 -0.92
CA SER A 580 -29.11 0.60 -1.08
C SER A 580 -27.73 0.14 -0.59
N GLU A 581 -26.70 0.94 -0.84
CA GLU A 581 -25.31 0.60 -0.51
C GLU A 581 -25.10 0.52 1.01
N SER A 582 -25.66 1.46 1.77
CA SER A 582 -25.54 1.43 3.24
C SER A 582 -26.29 0.24 3.84
N ARG A 583 -27.47 -0.11 3.30
CA ARG A 583 -28.21 -1.31 3.71
C ARG A 583 -27.45 -2.60 3.37
N ALA A 584 -26.87 -2.67 2.16
CA ALA A 584 -26.08 -3.81 1.72
C ALA A 584 -24.84 -4.01 2.61
N LEU A 585 -24.11 -2.93 2.93
CA LEU A 585 -22.96 -3.00 3.84
C LEU A 585 -23.35 -3.51 5.23
N LEU A 586 -24.45 -3.03 5.81
CA LEU A 586 -24.92 -3.53 7.10
C LEU A 586 -25.34 -5.01 7.04
N CYS A 587 -25.99 -5.43 5.96
CA CYS A 587 -26.36 -6.83 5.74
C CYS A 587 -25.13 -7.73 5.65
N LEU A 588 -24.11 -7.33 4.88
CA LEU A 588 -22.84 -8.05 4.76
C LEU A 588 -22.13 -8.15 6.11
N MET A 589 -22.06 -7.03 6.86
CA MET A 589 -21.45 -7.00 8.19
C MET A 589 -22.17 -7.90 9.19
N LYS A 590 -23.51 -7.85 9.21
CA LYS A 590 -24.33 -8.71 10.08
C LYS A 590 -24.12 -10.18 9.75
N THR A 591 -24.06 -10.51 8.45
CA THR A 591 -23.80 -11.87 7.99
C THR A 591 -22.41 -12.36 8.37
N ILE A 592 -21.36 -11.53 8.27
CA ILE A 592 -20.02 -11.88 8.75
C ILE A 592 -20.04 -12.17 10.27
N GLU A 593 -20.75 -11.35 11.04
CA GLU A 593 -20.90 -11.56 12.48
C GLU A 593 -21.65 -12.87 12.81
N ASP A 594 -22.73 -13.16 12.08
CA ASP A 594 -23.52 -14.38 12.26
C ASP A 594 -22.79 -15.65 11.80
N LEU A 595 -21.94 -15.57 10.79
CA LEU A 595 -21.07 -16.67 10.36
C LEU A 595 -19.91 -16.93 11.33
N TYR A 596 -19.57 -15.94 12.17
CA TYR A 596 -18.53 -16.04 13.18
C TYR A 596 -19.01 -16.58 14.52
N ALA A 597 -20.27 -16.28 14.90
CA ALA A 597 -20.92 -16.76 16.11
C ALA A 597 -21.24 -18.26 16.04
#